data_AF-A0A817NTH1-F1
#
_entry.id   AF-A0A817NTH1-F1
#
_cell.length_a   1.000
_cell.length_b   1.000
_cell.length_c   1.000
_cell.angle_alpha   90.00
_cell.angle_beta   90.00
_cell.angle_gamma   90.00
#
_symmetry.space_group_name_H-M   'P 1'
#
loop_
_entity.id
_entity.type
_entity.pdbx_description
1 polymer ?
#
loop_
_entity_poly.entity_id
_entity_poly.type
_entity_poly.pdbx_seq_one_letter_code
_entity_poly.pdbx_strand_id
1 'polypeptide(L)'
;LGIRIEFRTWLTGEQRFSSFENIVDDNQTVSFAFPTHFSQTRETLQPISIDHVGTFFRLATHQLYKPILVIIHIAMTEIPIRLIAIKSSIEIRNQLINSIDIQFISQSDDLHEFYLEPNQIRSLPIQLCSTIKQIHIRTANFALDYCDDPVQWSDIEKNHQSFLRSCSIDGKEAVYYLCLQSKPKYPVILQDPSLSIYQLTIIPSLTICNLLPCTLTFEIPSYPQKFEINAYKYHREHTLNILQNFDILFLMNIFRMNKSLHLSTINDLHGMKVTYQRVIFYGHNQRIIS
;
A
#
# COMPACT_ATOMS: atom_id res chain seq x y z
N LEU A 1 8.07 19.69 -31.44
CA LEU A 1 8.49 19.14 -30.12
C LEU A 1 7.19 18.77 -29.45
N GLY A 2 6.91 17.49 -29.25
CA GLY A 2 5.59 17.09 -28.77
C GLY A 2 5.64 16.44 -27.40
N ILE A 3 4.56 16.59 -26.66
CA ILE A 3 4.42 16.11 -25.29
C ILE A 3 4.02 14.64 -25.33
N ARG A 4 4.76 13.76 -24.64
CA ARG A 4 4.42 12.34 -24.53
C ARG A 4 3.49 12.12 -23.34
N ILE A 5 2.28 11.64 -23.60
CA ILE A 5 1.28 11.35 -22.57
C ILE A 5 1.21 9.83 -22.35
N GLU A 6 1.44 9.39 -21.11
CA GLU A 6 1.37 7.96 -20.76
C GLU A 6 0.08 7.65 -19.98
N PHE A 7 -0.66 6.66 -20.47
CA PHE A 7 -1.86 6.13 -19.83
C PHE A 7 -1.61 4.69 -19.37
N ARG A 8 -2.09 4.33 -18.18
CA ARG A 8 -2.13 2.93 -17.74
C ARG A 8 -3.49 2.63 -17.13
N THR A 9 -4.27 1.78 -17.79
CA THR A 9 -5.54 1.24 -17.31
C THR A 9 -5.46 -0.28 -17.20
N TRP A 10 -6.36 -0.88 -16.40
CA TRP A 10 -6.22 -2.23 -15.85
C TRP A 10 -7.14 -3.29 -16.45
N LEU A 11 -8.04 -2.93 -17.36
CA LEU A 11 -9.09 -3.87 -17.77
C LEU A 11 -8.51 -4.88 -18.77
N THR A 12 -8.34 -6.11 -18.32
CA THR A 12 -7.92 -7.25 -19.12
C THR A 12 -9.05 -7.62 -20.07
N GLY A 13 -8.96 -7.13 -21.30
CA GLY A 13 -9.87 -7.52 -22.38
C GLY A 13 -9.71 -6.65 -23.62
N GLU A 14 -9.70 -5.33 -23.47
CA GLU A 14 -9.49 -4.41 -24.59
C GLU A 14 -8.82 -3.11 -24.13
N GLN A 15 -8.03 -2.55 -25.05
CA GLN A 15 -7.39 -1.24 -25.00
C GLN A 15 -6.08 -1.15 -24.21
N ARG A 16 -5.04 -1.71 -24.84
CA ARG A 16 -3.73 -1.08 -24.86
C ARG A 16 -3.88 0.29 -25.53
N PHE A 17 -3.81 1.39 -24.76
CA PHE A 17 -3.33 2.62 -25.37
C PHE A 17 -1.83 2.45 -25.57
N SER A 18 -1.42 2.31 -26.83
CA SER A 18 -0.02 2.23 -27.18
C SER A 18 0.66 3.52 -26.69
N SER A 19 1.80 3.36 -26.01
CA SER A 19 2.60 4.43 -25.42
C SER A 19 3.33 5.31 -26.45
N PHE A 20 2.81 5.34 -27.69
CA PHE A 20 3.42 5.95 -28.86
C PHE A 20 2.47 6.86 -29.68
N GLU A 21 1.16 6.88 -29.43
CA GLU A 21 0.22 7.55 -30.37
C GLU A 21 -0.23 8.95 -29.98
N ASN A 22 0.00 9.42 -28.74
CA ASN A 22 -0.49 10.73 -28.32
C ASN A 22 0.68 11.69 -28.06
N ILE A 23 1.33 12.11 -29.14
CA ILE A 23 2.19 13.28 -29.15
C ILE A 23 1.27 14.50 -29.33
N VAL A 24 1.15 15.32 -28.29
CA VAL A 24 0.37 16.57 -28.36
C VAL A 24 1.31 17.72 -28.73
N ASP A 25 0.94 18.47 -29.77
CA ASP A 25 1.69 19.66 -30.21
C ASP A 25 1.53 20.82 -29.21
N ASP A 26 2.52 21.72 -29.20
CA ASP A 26 2.47 22.94 -28.40
C ASP A 26 1.20 23.76 -28.76
N ASN A 27 0.45 24.18 -27.73
CA ASN A 27 -0.85 24.90 -27.78
C ASN A 27 -2.12 24.09 -28.10
N GLN A 28 -2.06 22.75 -28.17
CA GLN A 28 -3.29 21.95 -28.28
C GLN A 28 -3.86 21.57 -26.90
N THR A 29 -5.17 21.81 -26.73
CA THR A 29 -5.93 21.32 -25.57
C THR A 29 -6.56 19.99 -25.94
N VAL A 30 -6.19 18.91 -25.24
CA VAL A 30 -6.79 17.58 -25.44
C VAL A 30 -7.70 17.27 -24.26
N SER A 31 -8.95 16.92 -24.57
CA SER A 31 -9.92 16.42 -23.58
C SER A 31 -9.83 14.91 -23.52
N PHE A 32 -9.74 14.36 -22.32
CA PHE A 32 -9.67 12.91 -22.12
C PHE A 32 -11.02 12.39 -21.63
N ALA A 33 -11.51 11.34 -22.28
CA ALA A 33 -12.69 10.61 -21.87
C ALA A 33 -12.26 9.19 -21.48
N PHE A 34 -12.67 8.72 -20.30
CA PHE A 34 -12.36 7.35 -19.88
C PHE A 34 -13.44 6.39 -20.36
N PRO A 35 -13.08 5.31 -21.07
CA PRO A 35 -14.04 4.29 -21.46
C PRO A 35 -14.52 3.52 -20.21
N THR A 36 -15.83 3.41 -20.07
CA THR A 36 -16.53 2.65 -19.03
C THR A 36 -17.06 1.35 -19.66
N HIS A 37 -16.73 0.19 -19.08
CA HIS A 37 -17.24 -1.12 -19.58
C HIS A 37 -18.73 -1.33 -19.28
N PHE A 38 -19.27 -0.52 -18.37
CA PHE A 38 -20.68 -0.54 -17.99
C PHE A 38 -21.28 0.81 -18.38
N SER A 39 -22.14 0.79 -19.40
CA SER A 39 -22.90 1.92 -19.98
C SER A 39 -22.18 2.81 -21.01
N GLN A 40 -22.95 3.28 -22.01
CA GLN A 40 -22.52 4.19 -23.08
C GLN A 40 -22.15 5.61 -22.59
N THR A 41 -22.10 5.86 -21.28
CA THR A 41 -21.79 7.17 -20.71
C THR A 41 -20.31 7.31 -20.41
N ARG A 42 -19.64 8.17 -21.19
CA ARG A 42 -18.24 8.55 -21.01
C ARG A 42 -18.10 9.48 -19.81
N GLU A 43 -17.13 9.21 -18.95
CA GLU A 43 -16.69 10.18 -17.94
C GLU A 43 -15.84 11.24 -18.62
N THR A 44 -16.31 12.49 -18.63
CA THR A 44 -15.60 13.62 -19.24
C THR A 44 -14.83 14.39 -18.18
N LEU A 45 -13.50 14.39 -18.29
CA LEU A 45 -12.68 15.35 -17.55
C LEU A 45 -12.80 16.73 -18.19
N GLN A 46 -12.90 17.78 -17.37
CA GLN A 46 -12.79 19.15 -17.87
C GLN A 46 -11.40 19.37 -18.49
N PRO A 47 -11.31 20.04 -19.66
CA PRO A 47 -10.05 20.32 -20.34
C PRO A 47 -9.09 21.12 -19.46
N ILE A 48 -7.78 20.93 -19.69
CA ILE A 48 -6.71 21.52 -18.86
C ILE A 48 -5.68 22.16 -19.78
N SER A 49 -5.41 23.46 -19.55
CA SER A 49 -4.18 24.10 -20.03
C SER A 49 -3.03 23.74 -19.10
N ILE A 50 -1.94 23.19 -19.65
CA ILE A 50 -0.79 22.74 -18.88
C ILE A 50 0.41 23.61 -19.25
N ASP A 51 0.71 24.57 -18.37
CA ASP A 51 1.80 25.53 -18.60
C ASP A 51 2.98 25.30 -17.64
N HIS A 52 2.83 24.44 -16.62
CA HIS A 52 3.81 24.23 -15.56
C HIS A 52 3.98 22.77 -15.13
N VAL A 53 5.16 22.45 -14.60
CA VAL A 53 5.50 21.20 -13.91
C VAL A 53 4.81 21.17 -12.55
N GLY A 54 4.25 20.03 -12.16
CA GLY A 54 3.57 19.90 -10.88
C GLY A 54 2.61 18.73 -10.80
N THR A 55 1.94 18.63 -9.65
CA THR A 55 0.82 17.71 -9.44
C THR A 55 -0.47 18.50 -9.39
N PHE A 56 -1.42 18.15 -10.26
CA PHE A 56 -2.72 18.79 -10.38
C PHE A 56 -3.81 17.80 -10.02
N PHE A 57 -4.89 18.31 -9.43
CA PHE A 57 -6.05 17.52 -9.05
C PHE A 57 -7.28 17.98 -9.84
N ARG A 58 -8.07 17.02 -10.32
CA ARG A 58 -9.34 17.28 -11.00
C ARG A 58 -10.40 16.33 -10.48
N LEU A 59 -11.64 16.83 -10.41
CA LEU A 59 -12.79 16.01 -10.11
C LEU A 59 -13.32 15.41 -11.42
N ALA A 60 -13.37 14.08 -11.47
CA ALA A 60 -14.21 13.34 -12.40
C ALA A 60 -15.58 13.16 -11.74
N THR A 61 -16.63 13.65 -12.40
CA THR A 61 -18.01 13.52 -11.93
C THR A 61 -18.77 12.56 -12.82
N HIS A 62 -19.59 11.72 -12.20
CA HIS A 62 -20.50 10.82 -12.88
C HIS A 62 -21.87 10.93 -12.22
N GLN A 63 -22.96 10.73 -12.98
CA GLN A 63 -24.31 10.89 -12.47
C GLN A 63 -24.67 9.85 -11.40
N LEU A 64 -24.08 8.66 -11.48
CA LEU A 64 -24.40 7.51 -10.62
C LEU A 64 -23.39 7.26 -9.49
N TYR A 65 -22.23 7.92 -9.52
CA TYR A 65 -21.12 7.62 -8.61
C TYR A 65 -20.65 8.88 -7.88
N LYS A 66 -20.05 8.68 -6.70
CA LYS A 66 -19.38 9.77 -5.97
C LYS A 66 -18.29 10.39 -6.85
N PRO A 67 -18.08 11.72 -6.78
CA PRO A 67 -16.97 12.36 -7.48
C PRO A 67 -15.63 11.72 -7.09
N ILE A 68 -14.77 11.50 -8.08
CA ILE A 68 -13.45 10.88 -7.90
C ILE A 68 -12.38 11.90 -8.26
N LEU A 69 -11.31 11.95 -7.47
CA LEU A 69 -10.14 12.73 -7.84
C LEU A 69 -9.27 11.98 -8.86
N VAL A 70 -8.95 12.69 -9.92
CA VAL A 70 -7.92 12.34 -10.89
C VAL A 70 -6.70 13.20 -10.62
N ILE A 71 -5.56 12.53 -10.52
CA ILE A 71 -4.25 13.13 -10.25
C ILE A 71 -3.50 13.21 -11.57
N ILE A 72 -3.05 14.40 -11.92
CA ILE A 72 -2.29 14.67 -13.15
C ILE A 72 -0.92 15.15 -12.72
N HIS A 73 0.07 14.28 -12.88
CA HIS A 73 1.45 14.53 -12.50
C HIS A 73 2.27 14.86 -13.74
N ILE A 74 2.94 16.01 -13.71
CA ILE A 74 3.66 16.57 -14.85
C ILE A 74 5.08 16.81 -14.42
N ALA A 75 6.03 16.16 -15.10
CA ALA A 75 7.45 16.22 -14.78
C ALA A 75 8.28 16.47 -16.04
N MET A 76 9.40 17.17 -15.88
CA MET A 76 10.45 17.23 -16.91
C MET A 76 11.31 15.97 -16.79
N THR A 77 11.54 15.30 -17.91
CA THR A 77 12.54 14.23 -17.99
C THR A 77 13.89 14.81 -18.46
N GLU A 78 14.96 14.01 -18.45
CA GLU A 78 16.30 14.44 -18.86
C GLU A 78 16.39 14.80 -20.36
N ILE A 79 15.39 14.39 -21.13
CA ILE A 79 15.17 14.76 -22.54
C ILE A 79 14.13 15.90 -22.52
N PRO A 80 14.05 16.81 -23.51
CA PRO A 80 12.99 17.85 -23.61
C PRO A 80 11.52 17.34 -23.63
N ILE A 81 11.28 16.08 -23.27
CA ILE A 81 9.98 15.45 -23.09
C ILE A 81 9.42 15.83 -21.72
N ARG A 82 8.25 16.46 -21.75
CA ARG A 82 7.34 16.59 -20.60
C ARG A 82 6.61 15.25 -20.43
N LEU A 83 6.79 14.58 -19.29
CA LEU A 83 6.03 13.40 -18.92
C LEU A 83 4.74 13.86 -18.24
N ILE A 84 3.58 13.50 -18.80
CA ILE A 84 2.29 13.64 -18.16
C ILE A 84 1.79 12.25 -17.76
N ALA A 85 1.60 12.04 -16.46
CA ALA A 85 1.04 10.84 -15.88
C ALA A 85 -0.32 11.14 -15.27
N ILE A 86 -1.36 10.47 -15.75
CA ILE A 86 -2.72 10.58 -15.23
C ILE A 86 -3.02 9.34 -14.39
N LYS A 87 -3.42 9.53 -13.13
CA LYS A 87 -3.63 8.48 -12.14
C LYS A 87 -4.94 8.68 -11.41
N SER A 88 -5.56 7.60 -10.95
CA SER A 88 -6.70 7.68 -10.04
C SER A 88 -6.26 8.07 -8.62
N SER A 89 -7.25 8.38 -7.77
CA SER A 89 -7.07 8.71 -6.36
C SER A 89 -6.59 7.54 -5.49
N ILE A 90 -6.65 6.31 -5.97
CA ILE A 90 -6.26 5.13 -5.20
C ILE A 90 -5.10 4.42 -5.91
N GLU A 91 -3.97 4.34 -5.20
CA GLU A 91 -2.80 3.60 -5.63
C GLU A 91 -2.62 2.39 -4.72
N ILE A 92 -2.37 1.23 -5.34
CA ILE A 92 -2.05 -0.01 -4.63
C ILE A 92 -0.61 -0.40 -4.91
N ARG A 93 0.10 -0.81 -3.86
CA ARG A 93 1.49 -1.20 -3.89
C ARG A 93 1.65 -2.57 -3.24
N ASN A 94 2.24 -3.51 -3.97
CA ASN A 94 2.72 -4.76 -3.40
C ASN A 94 4.15 -4.56 -2.92
N GLN A 95 4.41 -4.69 -1.61
CA GLN A 95 5.76 -4.77 -1.06
C GLN A 95 6.01 -6.15 -0.42
N LEU A 96 5.36 -7.19 -0.90
CA LEU A 96 5.79 -8.55 -0.63
C LEU A 96 6.87 -8.95 -1.64
N ILE A 97 7.65 -9.97 -1.26
CA ILE A 97 8.60 -10.64 -2.16
C ILE A 97 7.84 -11.50 -3.19
N ASN A 98 6.60 -11.87 -2.87
CA ASN A 98 5.73 -12.70 -3.69
C ASN A 98 4.70 -11.82 -4.40
N SER A 99 4.24 -12.28 -5.57
CA SER A 99 3.11 -11.66 -6.26
C SER A 99 1.82 -11.87 -5.45
N ILE A 100 0.83 -11.00 -5.65
CA ILE A 100 -0.45 -11.07 -4.92
C ILE A 100 -1.63 -11.00 -5.88
N ASP A 101 -2.68 -11.75 -5.54
CA ASP A 101 -4.01 -11.61 -6.12
C ASP A 101 -4.84 -10.75 -5.17
N ILE A 102 -5.48 -9.73 -5.72
CA ILE A 102 -6.39 -8.84 -5.00
C ILE A 102 -7.73 -8.89 -5.72
N GLN A 103 -8.79 -9.06 -4.95
CA GLN A 103 -10.15 -9.01 -5.46
C GLN A 103 -10.88 -7.87 -4.76
N PHE A 104 -11.41 -6.94 -5.55
CA PHE A 104 -12.29 -5.88 -5.07
C PHE A 104 -13.73 -6.29 -5.34
N ILE A 105 -14.55 -6.18 -4.31
CA ILE A 105 -16.01 -6.31 -4.42
C ILE A 105 -16.58 -4.91 -4.43
N SER A 106 -17.37 -4.58 -5.45
CA SER A 106 -18.04 -3.29 -5.56
C SER A 106 -19.30 -3.24 -4.69
N GLN A 107 -19.92 -2.05 -4.57
CA GLN A 107 -21.22 -1.87 -3.93
C GLN A 107 -22.35 -2.59 -4.67
N SER A 108 -22.20 -2.85 -5.97
CA SER A 108 -23.10 -3.67 -6.79
C SER A 108 -22.78 -5.16 -6.72
N ASP A 109 -21.86 -5.57 -5.84
CA ASP A 109 -21.34 -6.93 -5.71
C ASP A 109 -20.64 -7.46 -7.00
N ASP A 110 -20.19 -6.55 -7.86
CA ASP A 110 -19.33 -6.87 -8.99
C ASP A 110 -17.91 -7.19 -8.50
N LEU A 111 -17.32 -8.23 -9.08
CA LEU A 111 -15.98 -8.70 -8.73
C LEU A 111 -14.96 -8.18 -9.73
N HIS A 112 -13.89 -7.58 -9.21
CA HIS A 112 -12.76 -7.11 -10.00
C HIS A 112 -11.45 -7.68 -9.45
N GLU A 113 -10.75 -8.46 -10.27
CA GLU A 113 -9.51 -9.14 -9.90
C GLU A 113 -8.28 -8.44 -10.44
N PHE A 114 -7.25 -8.40 -9.62
CA PHE A 114 -6.02 -7.67 -9.86
C PHE A 114 -4.83 -8.50 -9.43
N TYR A 115 -3.84 -8.61 -10.31
CA TYR A 115 -2.59 -9.27 -10.04
C TYR A 115 -1.44 -8.26 -9.97
N LEU A 116 -0.69 -8.28 -8.86
CA LEU A 116 0.46 -7.39 -8.66
C LEU A 116 1.74 -8.19 -8.44
N GLU A 117 2.72 -7.92 -9.28
CA GLU A 117 4.08 -8.45 -9.11
C GLU A 117 4.77 -7.87 -7.85
N PRO A 118 5.85 -8.51 -7.35
CA PRO A 118 6.62 -7.98 -6.25
C PRO A 118 7.11 -6.56 -6.52
N ASN A 119 7.02 -5.68 -5.51
CA ASN A 119 7.38 -4.26 -5.59
C ASN A 119 6.60 -3.42 -6.64
N GLN A 120 5.55 -3.99 -7.23
CA GLN A 120 4.75 -3.28 -8.23
C GLN A 120 3.81 -2.27 -7.58
N ILE A 121 3.68 -1.12 -8.24
CA ILE A 121 2.75 -0.04 -7.89
C ILE A 121 1.82 0.17 -9.07
N ARG A 122 0.52 0.25 -8.81
CA ARG A 122 -0.45 0.62 -9.84
C ARG A 122 -1.61 1.43 -9.27
N SER A 123 -2.16 2.32 -10.09
CA SER A 123 -3.41 3.03 -9.81
C SER A 123 -4.60 2.15 -10.15
N LEU A 124 -5.66 2.20 -9.35
CA LEU A 124 -6.91 1.48 -9.64
C LEU A 124 -7.68 2.16 -10.78
N PRO A 125 -8.54 1.44 -11.54
CA PRO A 125 -9.50 2.06 -12.43
C PRO A 125 -10.34 3.12 -11.72
N ILE A 126 -10.55 4.26 -12.37
CA ILE A 126 -11.29 5.40 -11.79
C ILE A 126 -12.70 4.96 -11.35
N GLN A 127 -13.39 4.16 -12.18
CA GLN A 127 -14.74 3.68 -11.88
C GLN A 127 -14.82 2.84 -10.60
N LEU A 128 -13.73 2.10 -10.32
CA LEU A 128 -13.67 1.26 -9.14
C LEU A 128 -13.52 2.13 -7.88
N CYS A 129 -12.78 3.24 -7.94
CA CYS A 129 -12.43 4.02 -6.75
C CYS A 129 -13.61 4.52 -5.91
N SER A 130 -14.77 4.78 -6.51
CA SER A 130 -15.97 5.24 -5.80
C SER A 130 -16.90 4.10 -5.34
N THR A 131 -16.67 2.89 -5.81
CA THR A 131 -17.58 1.76 -5.65
C THR A 131 -17.00 0.62 -4.82
N ILE A 132 -15.74 0.66 -4.39
CA ILE A 132 -15.14 -0.39 -3.54
C ILE A 132 -15.94 -0.54 -2.24
N LYS A 133 -16.34 -1.78 -1.96
CA LYS A 133 -16.99 -2.20 -0.71
C LYS A 133 -16.03 -3.04 0.13
N GLN A 134 -15.38 -4.03 -0.49
CA GLN A 134 -14.46 -4.97 0.18
C GLN A 134 -13.21 -5.22 -0.64
N ILE A 135 -12.12 -5.53 0.07
CA ILE A 135 -10.84 -5.91 -0.51
C ILE A 135 -10.44 -7.27 0.06
N HIS A 136 -10.33 -8.26 -0.82
CA HIS A 136 -9.81 -9.58 -0.52
C HIS A 136 -8.40 -9.68 -1.11
N ILE A 137 -7.49 -10.30 -0.37
CA ILE A 137 -6.07 -10.40 -0.75
C ILE A 137 -5.62 -11.83 -0.50
N ARG A 138 -4.78 -12.36 -1.39
CA ARG A 138 -3.94 -13.53 -1.13
C ARG A 138 -2.60 -13.41 -1.83
N THR A 139 -1.63 -14.20 -1.39
CA THR A 139 -0.41 -14.40 -2.16
C THR A 139 -0.70 -15.25 -3.37
N ALA A 140 -0.30 -14.79 -4.55
CA ALA A 140 -0.45 -15.52 -5.80
C ALA A 140 0.52 -16.70 -5.86
N ASN A 141 0.18 -17.72 -6.66
CA ASN A 141 1.00 -18.92 -6.89
C ASN A 141 1.25 -19.80 -5.66
N PHE A 142 0.54 -19.56 -4.56
CA PHE A 142 0.41 -20.48 -3.45
C PHE A 142 -0.99 -21.10 -3.50
N ALA A 143 -1.14 -22.34 -3.04
CA ALA A 143 -2.44 -23.00 -2.88
C ALA A 143 -3.22 -22.42 -1.68
N LEU A 144 -3.23 -21.09 -1.53
CA LEU A 144 -3.87 -20.35 -0.45
C LEU A 144 -5.20 -19.79 -0.93
N ASP A 145 -6.19 -19.83 -0.05
CA ASP A 145 -7.46 -19.14 -0.24
C ASP A 145 -7.27 -17.63 -0.02
N TYR A 146 -8.28 -16.84 -0.42
CA TYR A 146 -8.35 -15.44 0.00
C TYR A 146 -8.37 -15.37 1.53
N CYS A 147 -7.71 -14.34 2.08
CA CYS A 147 -7.61 -14.17 3.51
C CYS A 147 -8.99 -14.15 4.18
N ASP A 148 -9.10 -14.79 5.36
CA ASP A 148 -10.35 -15.16 6.01
C ASP A 148 -11.25 -13.93 6.26
N ASP A 149 -10.63 -12.81 6.63
CA ASP A 149 -11.30 -11.53 6.88
C ASP A 149 -11.02 -10.52 5.76
N PRO A 150 -11.98 -10.12 4.92
CA PRO A 150 -11.76 -9.03 3.98
C PRO A 150 -11.56 -7.68 4.67
N VAL A 151 -10.90 -6.74 3.99
CA VAL A 151 -10.84 -5.34 4.45
C VAL A 151 -12.08 -4.60 3.95
N GLN A 152 -12.89 -4.07 4.86
CA GLN A 152 -14.03 -3.23 4.49
C GLN A 152 -13.53 -1.84 4.13
N TRP A 153 -14.01 -1.28 3.02
CA TRP A 153 -13.66 0.07 2.60
C TRP A 153 -14.03 1.12 3.65
N SER A 154 -15.16 0.93 4.35
CA SER A 154 -15.60 1.80 5.43
C SER A 154 -14.59 1.90 6.58
N ASP A 155 -13.77 0.88 6.80
CA ASP A 155 -12.76 0.92 7.86
C ASP A 155 -11.56 1.76 7.44
N ILE A 156 -11.20 1.73 6.16
CA ILE A 156 -10.18 2.62 5.57
C ILE A 156 -10.64 4.09 5.67
N GLU A 157 -11.91 4.37 5.39
CA GLU A 157 -12.48 5.72 5.51
C GLU A 157 -12.53 6.22 6.97
N LYS A 158 -12.67 5.33 7.95
CA LYS A 158 -12.65 5.65 9.40
C LYS A 158 -11.24 5.89 9.96
N ASN A 159 -10.24 6.07 9.11
CA ASN A 159 -8.82 6.27 9.47
C ASN A 159 -8.17 5.08 10.19
N HIS A 160 -8.65 3.85 10.00
CA HIS A 160 -7.81 2.70 10.29
C HIS A 160 -6.65 2.68 9.30
N GLN A 161 -5.42 2.56 9.80
CA GLN A 161 -4.20 2.71 9.00
C GLN A 161 -3.56 1.37 8.61
N SER A 162 -3.96 0.28 9.27
CA SER A 162 -3.26 -1.00 9.18
C SER A 162 -4.21 -2.16 9.48
N PHE A 163 -4.19 -3.19 8.63
CA PHE A 163 -5.09 -4.34 8.70
C PHE A 163 -4.28 -5.64 8.58
N LEU A 164 -4.07 -6.34 9.69
CA LEU A 164 -3.46 -7.69 9.69
C LEU A 164 -4.43 -8.69 9.06
N ARG A 165 -3.93 -9.53 8.16
CA ARG A 165 -4.70 -10.55 7.45
C ARG A 165 -4.02 -11.90 7.49
N SER A 166 -4.83 -12.94 7.66
CA SER A 166 -4.45 -14.34 7.62
C SER A 166 -5.07 -14.99 6.39
N CYS A 167 -4.23 -15.62 5.57
CA CYS A 167 -4.64 -16.46 4.46
C CYS A 167 -4.27 -17.89 4.81
N SER A 168 -5.23 -18.81 4.73
CA SER A 168 -5.03 -20.24 5.04
C SER A 168 -5.33 -21.11 3.83
N ILE A 169 -4.88 -22.36 3.85
CA ILE A 169 -5.25 -23.37 2.85
C ILE A 169 -6.43 -24.14 3.43
N ASP A 170 -7.66 -23.94 2.94
CA ASP A 170 -8.83 -24.75 3.35
C ASP A 170 -9.01 -24.77 4.88
N GLY A 171 -8.77 -23.63 5.53
CA GLY A 171 -8.84 -23.48 7.00
C GLY A 171 -7.76 -24.23 7.80
N LYS A 172 -6.67 -24.69 7.16
CA LYS A 172 -5.61 -25.52 7.78
C LYS A 172 -4.54 -24.69 8.51
N GLU A 173 -3.65 -25.41 9.21
CA GLU A 173 -2.58 -24.88 10.08
C GLU A 173 -1.56 -23.95 9.38
N ALA A 174 -1.38 -24.07 8.05
CA ALA A 174 -0.48 -23.21 7.30
C ALA A 174 -1.13 -21.86 7.01
N VAL A 175 -0.83 -20.87 7.85
CA VAL A 175 -1.35 -19.51 7.75
C VAL A 175 -0.27 -18.54 7.27
N TYR A 176 -0.54 -17.86 6.16
CA TYR A 176 0.26 -16.73 5.69
C TYR A 176 -0.29 -15.42 6.25
N TYR A 177 0.57 -14.60 6.84
CA TYR A 177 0.20 -13.31 7.40
C TYR A 177 0.74 -12.16 6.57
N LEU A 178 -0.13 -11.22 6.24
CA LEU A 178 0.22 -9.96 5.56
C LEU A 178 -0.52 -8.80 6.21
N CYS A 179 -0.07 -7.58 5.93
CA CYS A 179 -0.79 -6.40 6.35
C CYS A 179 -1.13 -5.50 5.16
N LEU A 180 -2.38 -5.03 5.11
CA LEU A 180 -2.76 -3.91 4.24
C LEU A 180 -2.64 -2.61 5.05
N GLN A 181 -1.78 -1.70 4.61
CA GLN A 181 -1.68 -0.35 5.15
C GLN A 181 -2.41 0.65 4.28
N SER A 182 -3.25 1.47 4.89
CA SER A 182 -3.96 2.58 4.25
C SER A 182 -3.37 3.89 4.74
N LYS A 183 -2.76 4.63 3.82
CA LYS A 183 -2.24 5.96 4.10
C LYS A 183 -2.98 6.99 3.26
N PRO A 184 -3.68 7.97 3.87
CA PRO A 184 -4.20 9.10 3.12
C PRO A 184 -3.03 9.95 2.58
N LYS A 185 -3.12 10.35 1.32
CA LYS A 185 -2.23 11.29 0.66
C LYS A 185 -2.95 12.64 0.52
N TYR A 186 -2.20 13.71 0.64
CA TYR A 186 -2.70 15.10 0.49
C TYR A 186 -3.90 15.48 1.38
N PRO A 187 -3.97 15.07 2.66
CA PRO A 187 -5.14 15.31 3.52
C PRO A 187 -5.39 16.81 3.79
N VAL A 188 -4.36 17.65 3.72
CA VAL A 188 -4.45 19.10 3.99
C VAL A 188 -4.99 19.89 2.80
N ILE A 189 -4.89 19.35 1.58
CA ILE A 189 -5.26 20.07 0.34
C ILE A 189 -6.76 19.90 0.04
N LEU A 190 -7.37 18.82 0.54
CA LEU A 190 -8.76 18.48 0.28
C LEU A 190 -9.57 18.82 1.53
N GLN A 191 -10.21 19.98 1.53
CA GLN A 191 -11.12 20.40 2.61
C GLN A 191 -12.32 19.45 2.77
N ASP A 192 -12.57 18.58 1.78
CA ASP A 192 -13.58 17.54 1.80
C ASP A 192 -12.94 16.16 2.05
N PRO A 193 -13.18 15.55 3.22
CA PRO A 193 -12.65 14.23 3.57
C PRO A 193 -13.18 13.10 2.66
N SER A 194 -14.29 13.32 1.94
CA SER A 194 -14.87 12.34 1.01
C SER A 194 -14.07 12.19 -0.29
N LEU A 195 -13.15 13.11 -0.57
CA LEU A 195 -12.31 13.10 -1.77
C LEU A 195 -10.91 12.52 -1.52
N SER A 196 -10.71 11.83 -0.39
CA SER A 196 -9.39 11.38 0.05
C SER A 196 -8.66 10.52 -1.00
N ILE A 197 -7.37 10.83 -1.20
CA ILE A 197 -6.46 10.06 -2.03
C ILE A 197 -5.81 9.01 -1.13
N TYR A 198 -5.83 7.74 -1.53
CA TYR A 198 -5.31 6.66 -0.71
C TYR A 198 -4.12 5.97 -1.38
N GLN A 199 -3.11 5.66 -0.57
CA GLN A 199 -2.12 4.64 -0.91
C GLN A 199 -2.38 3.41 -0.06
N LEU A 200 -2.74 2.33 -0.72
CA LEU A 200 -2.89 1.00 -0.16
C LEU A 200 -1.57 0.25 -0.35
N THR A 201 -0.95 -0.19 0.73
CA THR A 201 0.36 -0.86 0.68
C THR A 201 0.26 -2.21 1.36
N ILE A 202 0.46 -3.29 0.60
CA ILE A 202 0.56 -4.63 1.16
C ILE A 202 2.00 -4.85 1.60
N ILE A 203 2.18 -5.18 2.88
CA ILE A 203 3.50 -5.41 3.49
C ILE A 203 3.54 -6.74 4.24
N PRO A 204 4.74 -7.33 4.41
CA PRO A 204 4.90 -8.51 5.24
C PRO A 204 4.71 -8.19 6.74
N SER A 205 4.22 -9.14 7.52
CA SER A 205 4.08 -8.99 8.98
C SER A 205 5.31 -9.49 9.74
N LEU A 206 5.69 -8.81 10.82
CA LEU A 206 6.71 -9.29 11.75
C LEU A 206 6.08 -10.15 12.84
N THR A 207 6.62 -11.34 13.11
CA THR A 207 6.25 -12.15 14.28
C THR A 207 7.39 -12.15 15.30
N ILE A 208 7.10 -11.74 16.53
CA ILE A 208 8.04 -11.74 17.65
C ILE A 208 7.58 -12.81 18.64
N CYS A 209 8.43 -13.80 18.89
CA CYS A 209 8.14 -14.89 19.84
C CYS A 209 8.90 -14.68 21.14
N ASN A 210 8.18 -14.55 22.25
CA ASN A 210 8.77 -14.56 23.59
C ASN A 210 8.93 -16.01 24.06
N LEU A 211 10.16 -16.51 24.11
CA LEU A 211 10.48 -17.84 24.60
C LEU A 211 10.88 -17.86 26.08
N LEU A 212 10.81 -16.72 26.76
CA LEU A 212 11.23 -16.57 28.14
C LEU A 212 10.06 -16.82 29.12
N PRO A 213 10.34 -17.27 30.35
CA PRO A 213 9.36 -17.46 31.42
C PRO A 213 8.91 -16.14 32.07
N CYS A 214 8.90 -15.03 31.34
CA CYS A 214 8.53 -13.71 31.86
C CYS A 214 7.97 -12.82 30.76
N THR A 215 7.20 -11.80 31.15
CA THR A 215 6.70 -10.80 30.21
C THR A 215 7.83 -9.95 29.65
N LEU A 216 7.81 -9.75 28.33
CA LEU A 216 8.68 -8.83 27.61
C LEU A 216 7.89 -7.60 27.22
N THR A 217 8.48 -6.43 27.36
CA THR A 217 8.01 -5.24 26.68
C THR A 217 8.96 -4.95 25.53
N PHE A 218 8.47 -4.58 24.36
CA PHE A 218 9.32 -4.09 23.28
C PHE A 218 8.83 -2.75 22.75
N GLU A 219 9.78 -1.95 22.29
CA GLU A 219 9.55 -0.67 21.63
C GLU A 219 10.30 -0.66 20.30
N ILE A 220 9.68 -0.06 19.29
CA ILE A 220 10.28 0.16 17.98
C ILE A 220 10.57 1.65 17.91
N PRO A 221 11.82 2.15 17.94
CA PRO A 221 12.10 3.58 18.08
C PRO A 221 11.43 4.48 17.02
N SER A 222 11.18 3.94 15.82
CA SER A 222 10.45 4.64 14.76
C SER A 222 8.94 4.79 15.03
N TYR A 223 8.38 4.07 16.01
CA TYR A 223 6.98 4.09 16.39
C TYR A 223 6.83 4.23 17.92
N PRO A 224 6.15 5.26 18.44
CA PRO A 224 6.13 5.57 19.88
C PRO A 224 5.32 4.58 20.74
N GLN A 225 4.89 3.44 20.19
CA GLN A 225 4.08 2.45 20.88
C GLN A 225 4.95 1.38 21.55
N LYS A 226 4.62 1.07 22.80
CA LYS A 226 5.16 -0.06 23.54
C LYS A 226 4.20 -1.22 23.49
N PHE A 227 4.74 -2.41 23.35
CA PHE A 227 3.97 -3.64 23.25
C PHE A 227 4.45 -4.63 24.29
N GLU A 228 3.53 -5.38 24.88
CA GLU A 228 3.84 -6.42 25.85
C GLU A 228 3.57 -7.81 25.26
N ILE A 229 4.50 -8.73 25.51
CA ILE A 229 4.40 -10.14 25.12
C ILE A 229 4.55 -10.99 26.37
N ASN A 230 3.47 -11.67 26.74
CA ASN A 230 3.47 -12.63 27.85
C ASN A 230 4.46 -13.78 27.62
N ALA A 231 4.84 -14.44 28.71
CA ALA A 231 5.72 -15.61 28.67
C ALA A 231 5.21 -16.67 27.69
N TYR A 232 6.10 -17.21 26.85
CA TYR A 232 5.79 -18.25 25.86
C TYR A 232 4.69 -17.88 24.85
N LYS A 233 4.44 -16.58 24.63
CA LYS A 233 3.51 -16.06 23.64
C LYS A 233 4.25 -15.36 22.51
N TYR A 234 3.50 -15.01 21.47
CA TYR A 234 3.99 -14.26 20.33
C TYR A 234 3.16 -12.99 20.12
N HIS A 235 3.77 -11.99 19.48
CA HIS A 235 3.11 -10.79 18.99
C HIS A 235 3.31 -10.68 17.49
N ARG A 236 2.27 -10.27 16.76
CA ARG A 236 2.36 -9.99 15.32
C ARG A 236 2.26 -8.49 15.09
N GLU A 237 3.39 -7.90 14.72
CA GLU A 237 3.44 -6.50 14.37
C GLU A 237 3.08 -6.31 12.90
N HIS A 238 2.06 -5.51 12.66
CA HIS A 238 1.42 -5.32 11.35
C HIS A 238 1.60 -3.89 10.84
N THR A 239 2.06 -2.95 11.67
CA THR A 239 2.34 -1.57 11.25
C THR A 239 3.76 -1.38 10.71
N LEU A 240 4.64 -2.37 10.91
CA LEU A 240 6.05 -2.30 10.56
C LEU A 240 6.34 -2.91 9.19
N ASN A 241 7.03 -2.15 8.33
CA ASN A 241 7.55 -2.66 7.07
C ASN A 241 8.93 -3.31 7.27
N ILE A 242 8.97 -4.65 7.37
CA ILE A 242 10.23 -5.42 7.56
C ILE A 242 11.12 -5.52 6.31
N LEU A 243 10.73 -4.89 5.20
CA LEU A 243 11.64 -4.72 4.06
C LEU A 243 12.62 -3.56 4.23
N GLN A 244 12.38 -2.70 5.22
CA GLN A 244 13.28 -1.61 5.57
C GLN A 244 14.07 -1.99 6.81
N ASN A 245 15.18 -1.32 7.02
CA ASN A 245 15.92 -1.48 8.27
C ASN A 245 15.12 -0.87 9.41
N PHE A 246 15.05 -1.58 10.54
CA PHE A 246 14.42 -1.07 11.75
C PHE A 246 15.14 -1.59 12.98
N ASP A 247 14.95 -0.86 14.08
CA ASP A 247 15.50 -1.22 15.38
C ASP A 247 14.37 -1.68 16.29
N ILE A 248 14.64 -2.68 17.13
CA ILE A 248 13.75 -3.08 18.22
C ILE A 248 14.52 -3.03 19.52
N LEU A 249 13.93 -2.45 20.55
CA LEU A 249 14.46 -2.51 21.91
C LEU A 249 13.55 -3.39 22.77
N PHE A 250 14.14 -4.35 23.49
CA PHE A 250 13.44 -5.17 24.47
C PHE A 250 13.72 -4.69 25.90
N LEU A 251 12.69 -4.75 26.74
CA LEU A 251 12.70 -4.43 28.15
C LEU A 251 12.07 -5.60 28.92
N MET A 252 12.66 -5.92 30.07
CA MET A 252 12.32 -7.06 30.90
C MET A 252 12.22 -6.63 32.36
N ASN A 253 11.04 -6.24 32.86
CA ASN A 253 10.88 -5.76 34.24
C ASN A 253 11.98 -4.74 34.65
N ILE A 254 12.94 -5.17 35.48
CA ILE A 254 14.06 -4.37 35.99
C ILE A 254 15.28 -4.30 35.06
N PHE A 255 15.28 -5.09 33.98
CA PHE A 255 16.37 -5.24 33.03
C PHE A 255 16.05 -4.52 31.71
N ARG A 256 17.02 -3.76 31.20
CA ARG A 256 16.94 -3.07 29.91
C ARG A 256 18.06 -3.52 28.99
N MET A 257 17.74 -3.72 27.72
CA MET A 257 18.73 -4.03 26.70
C MET A 257 19.72 -2.87 26.51
N ASN A 258 21.00 -3.17 26.35
CA ASN A 258 22.09 -2.20 26.27
C ASN A 258 22.12 -1.36 25.00
N LYS A 259 21.63 -1.93 23.91
CA LYS A 259 21.53 -1.31 22.59
C LYS A 259 20.31 -1.86 21.89
N SER A 260 19.78 -1.12 20.92
CA SER A 260 18.72 -1.62 20.05
C SER A 260 19.23 -2.79 19.20
N LEU A 261 18.33 -3.75 18.93
CA LEU A 261 18.56 -4.86 18.03
C LEU A 261 18.28 -4.35 16.61
N HIS A 262 19.32 -4.24 15.81
CA HIS A 262 19.21 -3.77 14.43
C HIS A 262 18.79 -4.91 13.52
N LEU A 263 17.64 -4.80 12.87
CA LEU A 263 17.15 -5.81 11.95
C LEU A 263 17.28 -5.28 10.52
N SER A 264 18.13 -5.96 9.75
CA SER A 264 18.34 -5.70 8.32
C SER A 264 17.12 -6.10 7.49
N THR A 265 17.08 -5.63 6.25
CA THR A 265 15.96 -5.94 5.35
C THR A 265 15.77 -7.44 5.17
N ILE A 266 14.53 -7.89 4.96
CA ILE A 266 14.28 -9.32 4.70
C ILE A 266 15.07 -9.85 3.49
N ASN A 267 15.37 -8.99 2.51
CA ASN A 267 16.16 -9.37 1.33
C ASN A 267 17.59 -9.75 1.70
N ASP A 268 18.18 -9.04 2.67
CA ASP A 268 19.50 -9.36 3.22
C ASP A 268 19.45 -10.64 4.06
N LEU A 269 18.35 -10.85 4.79
CA LEU A 269 18.13 -12.02 5.64
C LEU A 269 17.79 -13.29 4.85
N HIS A 270 17.21 -13.20 3.65
CA HIS A 270 16.94 -14.38 2.82
C HIS A 270 18.21 -15.14 2.40
N GLY A 271 19.35 -14.46 2.34
CA GLY A 271 20.66 -15.10 2.15
C GLY A 271 21.19 -15.82 3.41
N MET A 272 20.67 -15.49 4.60
CA MET A 272 21.11 -15.99 5.90
C MET A 272 19.93 -16.63 6.63
N LYS A 273 19.77 -17.95 6.49
CA LYS A 273 18.66 -18.71 7.14
C LYS A 273 18.50 -18.42 8.64
N VAL A 274 19.57 -18.03 9.33
CA VAL A 274 19.57 -17.62 10.73
C VAL A 274 20.62 -16.52 10.95
N THR A 275 20.27 -15.48 11.69
CA THR A 275 21.19 -14.43 12.14
C THR A 275 21.21 -14.39 13.65
N TYR A 276 22.41 -14.42 14.25
CA TYR A 276 22.59 -14.33 15.69
C TYR A 276 23.14 -12.95 16.06
N GLN A 277 22.46 -12.25 16.95
CA GLN A 277 22.94 -11.00 17.51
C GLN A 277 23.00 -11.11 19.03
N ARG A 278 24.16 -10.76 19.60
CA ARG A 278 24.36 -10.73 21.04
C ARG A 278 24.00 -9.36 21.60
N VAL A 279 23.10 -9.35 22.57
CA VAL A 279 22.70 -8.18 23.36
C VAL A 279 22.89 -8.47 24.84
N ILE A 280 23.09 -7.43 25.64
CA ILE A 280 23.26 -7.54 27.08
C ILE A 280 22.11 -6.80 27.76
N PHE A 281 21.55 -7.41 28.80
CA PHE A 281 20.52 -6.81 29.63
C PHE A 281 21.11 -6.33 30.94
N TYR A 282 20.94 -5.05 31.26
CA TYR A 282 21.43 -4.44 32.50
C TYR A 282 20.29 -4.16 33.45
N GLY A 283 20.50 -4.43 34.74
CA GLY A 283 19.58 -3.99 35.78
C GLY A 283 19.61 -2.47 35.93
N HIS A 284 18.51 -1.87 36.39
CA HIS A 284 18.35 -0.40 36.59
C HIS A 284 19.51 0.29 37.34
N ASN A 285 20.27 -0.45 38.15
CA ASN A 285 21.37 0.08 38.98
C ASN A 285 22.77 -0.02 38.34
N GLN A 286 22.91 -0.58 37.14
CA GLN A 286 24.19 -0.62 36.43
C GLN A 286 24.28 0.60 35.49
N ARG A 287 24.96 1.66 35.97
CA ARG A 287 25.40 2.76 35.11
C ARG A 287 26.31 2.20 34.01
N ILE A 288 25.98 2.54 32.76
CA ILE A 288 26.75 2.22 31.57
C ILE A 288 28.16 2.79 31.77
N ILE A 289 29.16 1.93 31.97
CA ILE A 289 30.56 2.31 31.74
C ILE A 289 30.77 2.01 30.25
N SER A 290 30.88 3.11 29.49
CA SER A 290 31.17 3.16 28.05
C SER A 290 32.45 2.43 27.69
#